data_AF-A0A1J3EWQ7-F1
#
_entry.id   AF-A0A1J3EWQ7-F1
#
_cell.length_a   1.000
_cell.length_b   1.000
_cell.length_c   1.000
_cell.angle_alpha   90.00
_cell.angle_beta   90.00
_cell.angle_gamma   90.00
#
_symmetry.space_group_name_H-M   'P 1'
#
loop_
_entity.id
_entity.type
_entity.pdbx_description
1 polymer ?
#
loop_
_entity_poly.entity_id
_entity_poly.type
_entity_poly.pdbx_seq_one_letter_code
_entity_poly.pdbx_strand_id
1 'polypeptide(L)'
;MYKQAAFCYEELILSQPTVPLYHLAYADVLYTIGGLENLISARKYYAATIDLTGGKNTRALLGICLCASAIAQLSKGRNKEDADSTTAPELHSLAAAALEKEYRQKAPAKLHLISSALRSLKL
;
A
#
# COMPACT_ATOMS: atom_id res chain seq x y z
N MET A 1 -20.33 -6.87 3.78
CA MET A 1 -19.51 -8.03 3.39
C MET A 1 -18.02 -7.78 3.63
N TYR A 2 -17.45 -6.62 3.25
CA TYR A 2 -16.02 -6.35 3.52
C TYR A 2 -15.64 -6.23 5.00
N LYS A 3 -16.51 -5.69 5.87
CA LYS A 3 -16.26 -5.63 7.32
C LYS A 3 -16.13 -7.02 7.95
N GLN A 4 -16.95 -7.98 7.50
CA GLN A 4 -16.84 -9.37 7.93
C GLN A 4 -15.54 -10.02 7.43
N ALA A 5 -15.14 -9.74 6.18
CA ALA A 5 -13.87 -10.22 5.66
C ALA A 5 -12.67 -9.66 6.42
N ALA A 6 -12.70 -8.36 6.77
CA ALA A 6 -11.70 -7.71 7.61
C ALA A 6 -11.54 -8.44 8.94
N PHE A 7 -12.65 -8.69 9.64
CA PHE A 7 -12.66 -9.47 10.89
C PHE A 7 -12.04 -10.86 10.72
N CYS A 8 -12.41 -11.60 9.66
CA CYS A 8 -11.82 -12.92 9.40
C CYS A 8 -10.29 -12.86 9.19
N TYR A 9 -9.79 -11.82 8.50
CA TYR A 9 -8.34 -11.67 8.30
C TYR A 9 -7.61 -11.22 9.56
N GLU A 10 -8.25 -10.47 10.46
CA GLU A 10 -7.70 -10.15 11.79
C GLU A 10 -7.42 -11.45 12.57
N GLU A 11 -8.37 -12.37 12.61
CA GLU A 11 -8.21 -13.68 13.26
C GLU A 11 -7.08 -14.52 12.62
N LEU A 12 -6.95 -14.49 11.30
CA LEU A 12 -5.86 -15.17 10.59
C LEU A 12 -4.48 -14.57 10.93
N ILE A 13 -4.38 -13.25 11.01
CA ILE A 13 -3.14 -12.55 11.38
C ILE A 13 -2.80 -12.85 12.84
N LEU A 14 -3.77 -12.83 13.76
CA LEU A 14 -3.55 -13.18 15.17
C LEU A 14 -3.07 -14.63 15.32
N SER A 15 -3.65 -15.55 14.55
CA SER A 15 -3.28 -16.97 14.58
C SER A 15 -1.89 -17.22 13.95
N GLN A 16 -1.53 -16.48 12.91
CA GLN A 16 -0.32 -16.71 12.10
C GLN A 16 0.28 -15.36 11.63
N PRO A 17 0.96 -14.63 12.51
CA PRO A 17 1.37 -13.24 12.26
C PRO A 17 2.48 -13.10 11.23
N THR A 18 3.22 -14.16 10.93
CA THR A 18 4.36 -14.13 9.99
C THR A 18 3.97 -14.46 8.55
N VAL A 19 2.70 -14.79 8.27
CA VAL A 19 2.24 -15.14 6.92
C VAL A 19 1.93 -13.86 6.12
N PRO A 20 2.74 -13.49 5.11
CA PRO A 20 2.57 -12.21 4.42
C PRO A 20 1.26 -12.09 3.65
N LEU A 21 0.69 -13.23 3.22
CA LEU A 21 -0.55 -13.26 2.44
C LEU A 21 -1.75 -12.72 3.24
N TYR A 22 -1.79 -12.94 4.56
CA TYR A 22 -2.89 -12.44 5.40
C TYR A 22 -2.83 -10.93 5.55
N HIS A 23 -1.63 -10.37 5.77
CA HIS A 23 -1.41 -8.92 5.79
C HIS A 23 -1.78 -8.27 4.46
N LEU A 24 -1.38 -8.89 3.34
CA LEU A 24 -1.68 -8.39 2.00
C LEU A 24 -3.19 -8.37 1.73
N ALA A 25 -3.88 -9.47 2.03
CA ALA A 25 -5.31 -9.59 1.80
C ALA A 25 -6.11 -8.64 2.72
N TYR A 26 -5.68 -8.49 3.98
CA TYR A 26 -6.29 -7.53 4.89
C TYR A 26 -6.10 -6.08 4.41
N ALA A 27 -4.89 -5.73 3.93
CA ALA A 27 -4.62 -4.43 3.34
C ALA A 27 -5.53 -4.13 2.14
N ASP A 28 -5.71 -5.11 1.24
CA ASP A 28 -6.62 -4.98 0.09
C ASP A 28 -8.08 -4.76 0.54
N VAL A 29 -8.54 -5.46 1.57
CA VAL A 29 -9.89 -5.29 2.13
C VAL A 29 -10.05 -3.89 2.74
N LEU A 30 -9.09 -3.44 3.53
CA LEU A 30 -9.11 -2.10 4.15
C LEU A 30 -9.09 -1.00 3.07
N TYR A 31 -8.24 -1.12 2.06
CA TYR A 31 -8.20 -0.20 0.94
C TYR A 31 -9.55 -0.15 0.21
N THR A 32 -10.18 -1.32 0.01
CA THR A 32 -11.49 -1.44 -0.64
C THR A 32 -12.63 -0.83 0.18
N ILE A 33 -12.60 -0.98 1.51
CA ILE A 33 -13.58 -0.31 2.39
C ILE A 33 -13.44 1.20 2.27
N GLY A 34 -12.20 1.70 2.15
CA GLY A 34 -11.90 3.10 1.95
C GLY A 34 -12.17 3.96 3.21
N GLY A 35 -12.03 5.26 3.06
CA GLY A 35 -11.99 6.19 4.20
C GLY A 35 -10.58 6.35 4.77
N LEU A 36 -10.31 7.51 5.36
CA LEU A 36 -8.95 7.92 5.71
C LEU A 36 -8.27 6.93 6.68
N GLU A 37 -8.96 6.53 7.74
CA GLU A 37 -8.42 5.60 8.74
C GLU A 37 -8.11 4.23 8.13
N ASN A 38 -9.00 3.68 7.31
CA ASN A 38 -8.78 2.39 6.67
C ASN A 38 -7.63 2.46 5.66
N LEU A 39 -7.46 3.57 4.94
CA LEU A 39 -6.33 3.74 4.02
C LEU A 39 -4.99 3.86 4.74
N ILE A 40 -4.96 4.55 5.89
CA ILE A 40 -3.77 4.61 6.74
C ILE A 40 -3.42 3.20 7.27
N SER A 41 -4.43 2.44 7.73
CA SER A 41 -4.25 1.06 8.15
C SER A 41 -3.82 0.15 6.99
N ALA A 42 -4.44 0.25 5.82
CA ALA A 42 -4.06 -0.51 4.63
C ALA A 42 -2.58 -0.28 4.27
N ARG A 43 -2.12 0.98 4.30
CA ARG A 43 -0.70 1.31 4.08
C ARG A 43 0.23 0.60 5.06
N LYS A 44 -0.14 0.52 6.35
CA LYS A 44 0.64 -0.21 7.38
C LYS A 44 0.73 -1.70 7.07
N TYR A 45 -0.37 -2.33 6.67
CA TYR A 45 -0.39 -3.76 6.35
C TYR A 45 0.30 -4.09 5.01
N TYR A 46 0.27 -3.18 4.04
CA TYR A 46 1.14 -3.29 2.85
C TYR A 46 2.63 -3.18 3.22
N ALA A 47 3.00 -2.27 4.13
CA ALA A 47 4.37 -2.17 4.63
C ALA A 47 4.81 -3.46 5.36
N ALA A 48 3.96 -4.00 6.25
CA ALA A 48 4.23 -5.29 6.90
C ALA A 48 4.41 -6.43 5.88
N THR A 49 3.61 -6.44 4.81
CA THR A 49 3.77 -7.42 3.71
C THR A 49 5.14 -7.26 3.01
N ILE A 50 5.58 -6.02 2.78
CA ILE A 50 6.89 -5.73 2.19
C ILE A 50 8.02 -6.25 3.08
N ASP A 51 7.94 -6.00 4.39
CA ASP A 51 8.94 -6.44 5.36
C ASP A 51 9.01 -7.98 5.42
N LEU A 52 7.86 -8.65 5.55
CA LEU A 52 7.78 -10.11 5.62
C LEU A 52 8.20 -10.81 4.32
N THR A 53 8.21 -10.10 3.19
CA THR A 53 8.65 -10.64 1.88
C THR A 53 10.04 -10.17 1.46
N GLY A 54 10.74 -9.43 2.32
CA GLY A 54 12.06 -8.89 2.02
C GLY A 54 12.06 -7.94 0.81
N GLY A 55 11.02 -7.12 0.66
CA GLY A 55 10.94 -6.10 -0.39
C GLY A 55 10.41 -6.56 -1.75
N LYS A 56 10.00 -7.83 -1.89
CA LYS A 56 9.73 -8.44 -3.21
C LYS A 56 8.27 -8.44 -3.63
N ASN A 57 7.34 -8.07 -2.74
CA ASN A 57 5.92 -8.12 -3.06
C ASN A 57 5.47 -6.92 -3.91
N THR A 58 5.42 -7.11 -5.22
CA THR A 58 5.00 -6.10 -6.22
C THR A 58 3.60 -5.54 -5.95
N ARG A 59 2.68 -6.36 -5.44
CA ARG A 59 1.30 -5.93 -5.13
C ARG A 59 1.29 -4.97 -3.94
N ALA A 60 2.05 -5.27 -2.90
CA ALA A 60 2.17 -4.39 -1.74
C ALA A 60 2.87 -3.07 -2.07
N LEU A 61 3.90 -3.09 -2.91
CA LEU A 61 4.57 -1.87 -3.40
C LEU A 61 3.59 -0.94 -4.14
N LEU A 62 2.78 -1.50 -5.03
CA LEU A 62 1.72 -0.74 -5.70
C LEU A 62 0.65 -0.27 -4.70
N GLY A 63 0.27 -1.12 -3.74
CA GLY A 63 -0.69 -0.80 -2.68
C GLY A 63 -0.28 0.44 -1.87
N ILE A 64 1.00 0.58 -1.51
CA ILE A 64 1.51 1.79 -0.84
C ILE A 64 1.32 3.03 -1.72
N CYS A 65 1.66 2.96 -3.00
CA CYS A 65 1.50 4.07 -3.95
C CYS A 65 0.03 4.50 -4.07
N LEU A 66 -0.87 3.53 -4.19
CA LEU A 66 -2.32 3.78 -4.27
C LEU A 66 -2.85 4.39 -2.96
N CYS A 67 -2.44 3.87 -1.80
CA CYS A 67 -2.81 4.44 -0.50
C CYS A 67 -2.36 5.89 -0.38
N ALA A 68 -1.13 6.20 -0.76
CA ALA A 68 -0.59 7.57 -0.70
C ALA A 68 -1.42 8.54 -1.55
N SER A 69 -1.72 8.16 -2.80
CA SER A 69 -2.55 8.97 -3.69
C SER A 69 -3.96 9.18 -3.14
N ALA A 70 -4.61 8.11 -2.67
CA ALA A 70 -5.97 8.16 -2.10
C ALA A 70 -6.03 9.00 -0.82
N ILE A 71 -5.06 8.84 0.08
CA ILE A 71 -4.94 9.64 1.30
C ILE A 71 -4.76 11.12 0.96
N ALA A 72 -3.89 11.44 -0.01
CA ALA A 72 -3.67 12.83 -0.43
C ALA A 72 -4.92 13.48 -1.03
N GLN A 73 -5.74 12.72 -1.78
CA GLN A 73 -7.03 13.23 -2.28
C GLN A 73 -8.02 13.49 -1.14
N LEU A 74 -8.09 12.60 -0.14
CA LEU A 74 -9.05 12.71 0.97
C LEU A 74 -8.62 13.70 2.05
N SER A 75 -7.33 13.99 2.19
CA SER A 75 -6.79 14.97 3.14
C SER A 75 -6.80 16.40 2.60
N LYS A 76 -7.11 16.59 1.30
CA LYS A 76 -7.17 17.90 0.66
C LYS A 76 -8.25 18.77 1.33
N GLY A 77 -7.81 19.79 2.07
CA GLY A 77 -8.68 20.72 2.80
C GLY A 77 -8.87 20.43 4.29
N ARG A 78 -8.21 19.40 4.85
CA ARG A 78 -8.09 19.18 6.29
C ARG A 78 -6.81 19.82 6.84
N ASN A 79 -6.86 20.36 8.06
CA ASN A 79 -5.68 20.92 8.74
C ASN A 79 -4.61 19.82 8.93
N LYS A 80 -3.38 20.14 8.50
CA LYS A 80 -2.21 19.25 8.53
C LYS A 80 -1.61 19.15 9.94
N GLU A 81 -2.34 18.60 10.91
CA GLU A 81 -1.81 18.42 12.26
C GLU A 81 -1.51 16.96 12.63
N ASP A 82 -1.67 16.02 11.69
CA ASP A 82 -1.29 14.63 11.95
C ASP A 82 0.18 14.35 11.57
N ALA A 83 0.95 13.95 12.60
CA ALA A 83 2.37 13.61 12.58
C ALA A 83 2.77 12.51 11.58
N ASP A 84 1.81 11.82 10.98
CA ASP A 84 2.00 10.76 9.97
C ASP A 84 2.22 11.32 8.54
N SER A 85 2.27 12.65 8.39
CA SER A 85 2.45 13.36 7.13
C SER A 85 3.92 13.54 6.68
N THR A 86 4.90 13.32 7.57
CA THR A 86 6.33 13.56 7.27
C THR A 86 7.08 12.30 6.84
N THR A 87 6.70 11.11 7.33
CA THR A 87 7.27 9.81 6.93
C THR A 87 6.52 9.14 5.76
N ALA A 88 5.24 9.45 5.61
CA ALA A 88 4.42 9.06 4.46
C ALA A 88 4.99 9.46 3.08
N PRO A 89 5.58 10.66 2.88
CA PRO A 89 6.10 11.07 1.57
C PRO A 89 7.29 10.23 1.11
N GLU A 90 8.17 9.82 2.02
CA GLU A 90 9.35 9.02 1.67
C GLU A 90 8.97 7.59 1.28
N LEU A 91 8.03 6.97 2.00
CA LEU A 91 7.70 5.56 1.83
C LEU A 91 7.14 5.24 0.44
N HIS A 92 6.25 6.08 -0.08
CA HIS A 92 5.63 5.83 -1.39
C HIS A 92 6.57 6.10 -2.56
N SER A 93 7.47 7.09 -2.42
CA SER A 93 8.54 7.34 -3.40
C SER A 93 9.51 6.16 -3.48
N LEU A 94 9.91 5.61 -2.33
CA LEU A 94 10.73 4.39 -2.26
C LEU A 94 10.00 3.18 -2.86
N ALA A 95 8.71 3.02 -2.57
CA ALA A 95 7.90 1.93 -3.13
C ALA A 95 7.78 2.04 -4.66
N ALA A 96 7.59 3.25 -5.20
CA ALA A 96 7.54 3.51 -6.63
C ALA A 96 8.88 3.18 -7.30
N ALA A 97 10.01 3.62 -6.73
CA ALA A 97 11.34 3.31 -7.25
C ALA A 97 11.64 1.80 -7.23
N ALA A 98 11.28 1.10 -6.15
CA ALA A 98 11.41 -0.34 -6.06
C ALA A 98 10.56 -1.07 -7.12
N LEU A 99 9.34 -0.59 -7.36
CA LEU A 99 8.43 -1.14 -8.37
C LEU A 99 8.98 -0.96 -9.79
N GLU A 100 9.50 0.23 -10.12
CA GLU A 100 10.14 0.47 -11.42
C GLU A 100 11.38 -0.41 -11.62
N LYS A 101 12.21 -0.57 -10.58
CA LYS A 101 13.36 -1.47 -10.60
C LYS A 101 12.94 -2.92 -10.88
N GLU A 102 11.89 -3.39 -10.22
CA GLU A 102 11.36 -4.74 -10.41
C GLU A 102 10.87 -4.97 -11.86
N TYR A 103 10.13 -3.99 -12.42
CA TYR A 103 9.66 -4.06 -13.80
C TYR A 103 10.81 -3.98 -14.81
N ARG A 104 11.84 -3.18 -14.55
CA ARG A 104 13.03 -3.13 -15.41
C ARG A 104 13.72 -4.50 -15.50
N GLN A 105 13.75 -5.26 -14.41
CA GLN A 105 14.38 -6.57 -14.34
C GLN A 105 13.50 -7.70 -14.91
N LYS A 106 12.22 -7.76 -14.51
CA LYS A 106 11.33 -8.89 -14.83
C LYS A 106 10.48 -8.69 -16.08
N ALA A 107 10.16 -7.44 -16.44
CA ALA A 107 9.24 -7.14 -17.53
C ALA A 107 9.57 -5.80 -18.22
N PRO A 108 10.77 -5.65 -18.82
CA PRO A 108 11.24 -4.37 -19.36
C PRO A 108 10.29 -3.78 -20.42
N ALA A 109 9.65 -4.63 -21.22
CA ALA A 109 8.66 -4.19 -22.21
C ALA A 109 7.44 -3.46 -21.58
N LYS A 110 7.14 -3.71 -20.29
CA LYS A 110 6.02 -3.09 -19.56
C LYS A 110 6.45 -1.93 -18.68
N LEU A 111 7.74 -1.58 -18.63
CA LEU A 111 8.25 -0.50 -17.77
C LEU A 111 7.57 0.85 -18.07
N HIS A 112 7.35 1.16 -19.35
CA HIS A 112 6.68 2.39 -19.74
C HIS A 112 5.24 2.50 -19.20
N LEU A 113 4.53 1.37 -19.06
CA LEU A 113 3.17 1.34 -18.52
C LEU A 113 3.19 1.68 -17.03
N ILE A 114 4.11 1.08 -16.26
CA ILE A 114 4.16 1.32 -14.81
C ILE A 114 4.64 2.74 -14.49
N SER A 115 5.66 3.25 -15.20
CA SER A 115 6.11 4.63 -15.03
C SER A 115 5.06 5.66 -15.45
N SER A 116 4.19 5.32 -16.41
CA SER A 116 3.04 6.17 -16.75
C SER A 116 1.99 6.16 -15.64
N ALA A 117 1.63 4.97 -15.13
CA ALA A 117 0.68 4.81 -14.04
C ALA A 117 1.13 5.53 -12.76
N LEU A 118 2.40 5.37 -12.35
CA LEU A 118 2.95 6.02 -11.17
C LEU A 118 2.92 7.55 -11.27
N ARG A 119 3.21 8.11 -12.46
CA ARG A 119 3.07 9.56 -12.71
C ARG A 119 1.64 10.05 -12.57
N SER A 120 0.65 9.26 -12.99
CA SER A 120 -0.77 9.64 -12.88
C SER A 120 -1.26 9.72 -11.43
N LEU A 121 -0.60 9.02 -10.49
CA LEU A 121 -0.94 9.01 -9.08
C LEU A 121 -0.53 10.30 -8.32
N LYS A 122 0.21 11.21 -8.97
CA LYS A 122 0.70 12.48 -8.39
C LYS A 122 1.42 12.26 -7.05
N LEU A 123 2.22 11.21 -7.00
CA LEU A 123 3.16 10.92 -5.92
C LEU A 123 4.24 12.02 -5.86
#